data_AF-A0A257YMD6-F1
#
_entry.id   AF-A0A257YMD6-F1
#
_cell.length_a   1.000
_cell.length_b   1.000
_cell.length_c   1.000
_cell.angle_alpha   90.00
_cell.angle_beta   90.00
_cell.angle_gamma   90.00
#
_symmetry.space_group_name_H-M   'P 1'
#
loop_
_entity.id
_entity.type
_entity.pdbx_description
1 polymer ?
#
loop_
_entity_poly.entity_id
_entity_poly.type
_entity_poly.pdbx_seq_one_letter_code
_entity_poly.pdbx_strand_id
1 'polypeptide(L)'
;GRRVWSLLASTGGVILPTLGMLALAAALEASVMLGDIGSRIAEALPGAGFVVFVAAWLGARGFPKTQGEDAVLPLTAERRAEGRVLAVAMGLVLALQSLQIAVLDPLAYSDATSAVMAFPLLLAGGLVLLRVGRVLRKAVELADRSYTLRLLLVLARGLAVIGIAAPCLAALGYVKAATALIYPSILSVGLITFLFVLQRLIGDIWAIVTKDDEKGRDALVPVLAGFAMTLASLPLFALIWGARASDITELWARFSEGFQFGATRISPTNFMVFALVFVAGYMATRLFQGALRSTILPKTRMDQGGQNALVAGVGYVGVFLAALVAVNAAGLDLSGLAIVAGALSVGIGFGLQNIVSNFISGIILLIERPVSEGDWIEVGGAQGRTPI
;
A
#
# COMPACT_ATOMS: atom_id res chain seq x y z
N GLY A 1 -15.18 20.17 9.17
CA GLY A 1 -14.27 21.33 9.06
C GLY A 1 -13.47 21.62 10.34
N ARG A 2 -14.15 21.91 11.46
CA ARG A 2 -13.52 22.34 12.73
C ARG A 2 -12.46 21.37 13.29
N ARG A 3 -12.67 20.05 13.16
CA ARG A 3 -11.74 19.01 13.62
C ARG A 3 -10.39 19.06 12.88
N VAL A 4 -10.42 19.17 11.54
CA VAL A 4 -9.21 19.30 10.71
C VAL A 4 -8.41 20.55 11.06
N TRP A 5 -9.08 21.71 11.16
CA TRP A 5 -8.42 22.96 11.57
C TRP A 5 -7.81 22.88 12.97
N SER A 6 -8.48 22.23 13.92
CA SER A 6 -7.92 22.01 15.26
C SER A 6 -6.70 21.09 15.25
N LEU A 7 -6.62 20.15 14.29
CA LEU A 7 -5.46 19.28 14.12
C LEU A 7 -4.29 20.09 13.56
N LEU A 8 -4.52 20.86 12.50
CA LEU A 8 -3.51 21.74 11.91
C LEU A 8 -3.01 22.78 12.91
N ALA A 9 -3.90 23.47 13.63
CA ALA A 9 -3.50 24.46 14.62
C ALA A 9 -2.64 23.84 15.75
N SER A 10 -2.89 22.58 16.10
CA SER A 10 -2.12 21.92 17.16
C SER A 10 -0.69 21.54 16.77
N THR A 11 -0.36 21.46 15.47
CA THR A 11 1.03 21.21 15.06
C THR A 11 1.93 22.39 15.44
N GLY A 12 1.36 23.60 15.62
CA GLY A 12 2.05 24.74 16.23
C GLY A 12 2.61 24.43 17.62
N GLY A 13 1.98 23.53 18.39
CA GLY A 13 2.48 23.06 19.68
C GLY A 13 3.74 22.17 19.59
N VAL A 14 4.12 21.72 18.39
CA VAL A 14 5.38 21.02 18.13
C VAL A 14 6.37 21.96 17.44
N ILE A 15 5.91 22.68 16.41
CA ILE A 15 6.76 23.53 15.57
C ILE A 15 7.34 24.70 16.38
N LEU A 16 6.51 25.43 17.13
CA LEU A 16 6.98 26.62 17.87
C LEU A 16 8.01 26.28 18.95
N PRO A 17 7.79 25.28 19.84
CA PRO A 17 8.80 24.91 20.82
C PRO A 17 10.08 24.35 20.18
N THR A 18 9.97 23.66 19.04
CA THR A 18 11.14 23.16 18.29
C THR A 18 11.97 24.32 17.72
N LEU A 19 11.32 25.34 17.14
CA LEU A 19 11.99 26.57 16.70
C LEU A 19 12.64 27.31 17.89
N GLY A 20 11.99 27.33 19.05
CA GLY A 20 12.56 27.86 20.29
C GLY A 20 13.83 27.12 20.72
N MET A 21 13.84 25.78 20.62
CA MET A 21 15.03 24.96 20.90
C MET A 21 16.14 25.19 19.87
N LEU A 22 15.81 25.36 18.59
CA LEU A 22 16.77 25.73 17.54
C LEU A 22 17.42 27.09 17.83
N ALA A 23 16.61 28.09 18.21
CA ALA A 23 17.12 29.41 18.58
C ALA A 23 18.00 29.37 19.83
N LEU A 24 17.63 28.56 20.83
CA LEU A 24 18.43 28.35 22.04
C LEU A 24 19.77 27.67 21.71
N ALA A 25 19.76 26.62 20.89
CA ALA A 25 20.97 25.93 20.45
C ALA A 25 21.90 26.88 19.68
N ALA A 26 21.36 27.66 18.74
CA ALA A 26 22.13 28.66 18.00
C ALA A 26 22.72 29.74 18.91
N ALA A 27 21.97 30.21 19.92
CA ALA A 27 22.46 31.19 20.89
C ALA A 27 23.58 30.61 21.78
N LEU A 28 23.46 29.35 22.17
CA LEU A 28 24.48 28.65 22.94
C LEU A 28 25.78 28.47 22.14
N GLU A 29 25.69 28.07 20.87
CA GLU A 29 26.85 27.98 19.98
C GLU A 29 27.50 29.34 19.73
N ALA A 30 26.68 30.38 19.47
CA ALA A 30 27.16 31.74 19.23
C ALA A 30 27.84 32.37 20.47
N SER A 31 27.54 31.88 21.67
CA SER A 31 28.18 32.38 22.91
C SER A 31 29.67 32.07 22.99
N VAL A 32 30.15 31.04 22.26
CA VAL A 32 31.52 30.51 22.34
C VAL A 32 31.93 30.10 23.77
N MET A 33 30.97 29.95 24.69
CA MET A 33 31.22 29.56 26.08
C MET A 33 31.20 28.04 26.28
N LEU A 34 30.82 27.28 25.25
CA LEU A 34 30.70 25.83 25.30
C LEU A 34 32.01 25.15 24.91
N GLY A 35 32.49 24.21 25.75
CA GLY A 35 33.51 23.24 25.34
C GLY A 35 32.94 22.18 24.38
N ASP A 36 33.76 21.23 23.94
CA ASP A 36 33.39 20.23 22.92
C ASP A 36 32.17 19.37 23.29
N ILE A 37 32.01 19.02 24.58
CA ILE A 37 30.80 18.31 25.04
C ILE A 37 29.56 19.23 24.99
N GLY A 38 29.74 20.50 25.34
CA GLY A 38 28.67 21.49 25.35
C GLY A 38 28.15 21.79 23.95
N SER A 39 29.04 21.88 22.94
CA SER A 39 28.66 22.08 21.54
C SER A 39 27.87 20.89 21.00
N ARG A 40 28.32 19.65 21.24
CA ARG A 40 27.58 18.43 20.84
C ARG A 40 26.19 18.34 21.48
N ILE A 41 26.07 18.76 22.75
CA ILE A 41 24.76 18.84 23.41
C ILE A 41 23.89 19.92 22.76
N ALA A 42 24.43 21.10 22.48
CA ALA A 42 23.70 22.18 21.83
C ALA A 42 23.19 21.76 20.44
N GLU A 43 24.02 21.08 19.65
CA GLU A 43 23.65 20.56 18.32
C GLU A 43 22.55 19.50 18.39
N ALA A 44 22.58 18.63 19.40
CA ALA A 44 21.58 17.57 19.59
C ALA A 44 20.28 18.06 20.27
N LEU A 45 20.30 19.21 20.94
CA LEU A 45 19.19 19.73 21.74
C LEU A 45 17.89 19.96 20.93
N PRO A 46 17.92 20.51 19.71
CA PRO A 46 16.71 20.67 18.90
C PRO A 46 16.05 19.34 18.54
N GLY A 47 16.85 18.33 18.17
CA GLY A 47 16.36 16.99 17.87
C GLY A 47 15.74 16.31 19.09
N ALA A 48 16.42 16.40 20.24
CA ALA A 48 15.93 15.89 21.51
C ALA A 48 14.60 16.57 21.91
N GLY A 49 14.52 17.89 21.81
CA GLY A 49 13.32 18.67 22.07
C GLY A 49 12.17 18.29 21.14
N PHE A 50 12.43 18.20 19.84
CA PHE A 50 11.45 17.78 18.83
C PHE A 50 10.80 16.44 19.20
N VAL A 51 11.60 15.44 19.60
CA VAL A 51 11.09 14.11 19.99
C VAL A 51 10.15 14.22 21.20
N VAL A 52 10.49 15.02 22.21
CA VAL A 52 9.61 15.25 23.38
C VAL A 52 8.31 15.93 22.96
N PHE A 53 8.37 16.98 22.12
CA PHE A 53 7.19 17.72 21.69
C PHE A 53 6.27 16.87 20.82
N VAL A 54 6.82 16.08 19.90
CA VAL A 54 6.05 15.11 19.10
C VAL A 54 5.41 14.07 20.01
N ALA A 55 6.14 13.51 20.97
CA ALA A 55 5.60 12.52 21.89
C ALA A 55 4.47 13.11 22.76
N ALA A 56 4.63 14.35 23.25
CA ALA A 56 3.59 15.07 23.98
C ALA A 56 2.34 15.32 23.11
N TRP A 57 2.55 15.74 21.85
CA TRP A 57 1.47 15.98 20.90
C TRP A 57 0.72 14.68 20.55
N LEU A 58 1.44 13.60 20.25
CA LEU A 58 0.87 12.27 20.03
C LEU A 58 0.12 11.78 21.27
N GLY A 59 0.67 11.96 22.46
CA GLY A 59 0.01 11.63 23.72
C GLY A 59 -1.30 12.39 23.91
N ALA A 60 -1.31 13.70 23.63
CA ALA A 60 -2.53 14.51 23.71
C ALA A 60 -3.61 14.07 22.71
N ARG A 61 -3.21 13.53 21.55
CA ARG A 61 -4.11 13.03 20.52
C ARG A 61 -4.60 11.60 20.78
N GLY A 62 -3.73 10.72 21.26
CA GLY A 62 -4.07 9.36 21.67
C GLY A 62 -4.91 9.31 22.95
N PHE A 63 -4.71 10.27 23.87
CA PHE A 63 -5.41 10.34 25.15
C PHE A 63 -6.08 11.73 25.36
N PRO A 64 -7.20 12.01 24.67
CA PRO A 64 -7.86 13.31 24.73
C PRO A 64 -8.38 13.66 26.14
N LYS A 65 -8.42 14.96 26.47
CA LYS A 65 -8.85 15.45 27.79
C LYS A 65 -10.34 15.18 28.04
N THR A 66 -11.20 15.54 27.08
CA THR A 66 -12.64 15.27 27.10
C THR A 66 -12.96 14.03 26.28
N GLN A 67 -13.87 13.18 26.77
CA GLN A 67 -14.49 12.14 25.95
C GLN A 67 -15.53 12.81 25.08
N GLY A 68 -15.39 12.69 23.76
CA GLY A 68 -16.55 12.69 22.87
C GLY A 68 -17.00 11.24 22.65
N GLU A 69 -18.11 11.05 21.94
CA GLU A 69 -18.63 9.74 21.52
C GLU A 69 -17.58 8.90 20.74
N ASP A 70 -16.53 9.56 20.22
CA ASP A 70 -15.44 8.98 19.41
C ASP A 70 -14.17 8.58 20.21
N ALA A 71 -14.29 8.24 21.50
CA ALA A 71 -13.13 7.89 22.31
C ALA A 71 -12.55 6.51 21.92
N VAL A 72 -11.30 6.49 21.44
CA VAL A 72 -10.59 5.31 20.90
C VAL A 72 -10.39 4.20 21.92
N LEU A 73 -10.10 4.60 23.16
CA LEU A 73 -9.91 3.70 24.29
C LEU A 73 -10.94 4.08 25.35
N PRO A 74 -11.77 3.14 25.83
CA PRO A 74 -12.75 3.40 26.88
C PRO A 74 -12.05 3.50 28.24
N LEU A 75 -11.28 4.56 28.42
CA LEU A 75 -10.48 4.84 29.63
C LEU A 75 -11.09 5.99 30.41
N THR A 76 -11.01 5.94 31.73
CA THR A 76 -11.38 7.07 32.61
C THR A 76 -10.48 8.29 32.38
N ALA A 77 -10.94 9.49 32.79
CA ALA A 77 -10.18 10.73 32.61
C ALA A 77 -8.78 10.69 33.26
N GLU A 78 -8.68 10.06 34.43
CA GLU A 78 -7.43 9.83 35.15
C GLU A 78 -6.45 8.97 34.34
N ARG A 79 -6.92 7.85 33.76
CA ARG A 79 -6.07 6.97 32.94
C ARG A 79 -5.65 7.60 31.62
N ARG A 80 -6.47 8.48 31.05
CA ARG A 80 -6.05 9.30 29.90
C ARG A 80 -4.98 10.32 30.29
N ALA A 81 -5.05 10.90 31.50
CA ALA A 81 -3.98 11.76 32.00
C ALA A 81 -2.68 10.99 32.21
N GLU A 82 -2.74 9.80 32.79
CA GLU A 82 -1.61 8.87 32.90
C GLU A 82 -1.01 8.56 31.53
N GLY A 83 -1.84 8.25 30.52
CA GLY A 83 -1.39 8.01 29.15
C GLY A 83 -0.62 9.17 28.52
N ARG A 84 -1.06 10.42 28.75
CA ARG A 84 -0.32 11.62 28.29
C ARG A 84 1.04 11.76 28.97
N VAL A 85 1.09 11.53 30.28
CA VAL A 85 2.35 11.58 31.04
C VAL A 85 3.32 10.50 30.55
N LEU A 86 2.82 9.29 30.30
CA LEU A 86 3.64 8.20 29.76
C LEU A 86 4.14 8.49 28.34
N ALA A 87 3.34 9.14 27.49
CA ALA A 87 3.79 9.58 26.17
C ALA A 87 4.95 10.58 26.27
N VAL A 88 4.85 11.58 27.16
CA VAL A 88 5.96 12.51 27.42
C VAL A 88 7.17 11.76 27.98
N ALA A 89 6.98 10.82 28.91
CA ALA A 89 8.06 10.02 29.47
C ALA A 89 8.79 9.19 28.40
N MET A 90 8.07 8.61 27.44
CA MET A 90 8.64 7.94 26.27
C MET A 90 9.49 8.90 25.42
N GLY A 91 8.98 10.10 25.15
CA GLY A 91 9.73 11.14 24.46
C GLY A 91 11.00 11.57 25.20
N LEU A 92 10.92 11.73 26.52
CA LEU A 92 12.07 12.05 27.36
C LEU A 92 13.13 10.94 27.35
N VAL A 93 12.73 9.67 27.37
CA VAL A 93 13.66 8.54 27.27
C VAL A 93 14.43 8.59 25.94
N LEU A 94 13.74 8.82 24.82
CA LEU A 94 14.39 8.95 23.51
C LEU A 94 15.26 10.21 23.39
N ALA A 95 14.82 11.33 23.96
CA ALA A 95 15.57 12.58 23.96
C ALA A 95 16.85 12.49 24.80
N LEU A 96 16.78 11.87 25.97
CA LEU A 96 17.96 11.61 26.79
C LEU A 96 18.90 10.61 26.11
N GLN A 97 18.37 9.64 25.35
CA GLN A 97 19.18 8.74 24.56
C GLN A 97 19.93 9.51 23.46
N SER A 98 19.27 10.40 22.73
CA SER A 98 19.93 11.18 21.67
C SER A 98 21.02 12.08 22.23
N LEU A 99 20.80 12.70 23.39
CA LEU A 99 21.82 13.48 24.09
C LEU A 99 22.98 12.60 24.57
N GLN A 100 22.67 11.40 25.10
CA GLN A 100 23.69 10.45 25.51
C GLN A 100 24.56 10.00 24.33
N ILE A 101 23.97 9.74 23.16
CA ILE A 101 24.71 9.39 21.94
C ILE A 101 25.59 10.55 21.47
N ALA A 102 25.11 11.79 21.58
CA ALA A 102 25.90 12.97 21.20
C ALA A 102 27.13 13.19 22.11
N VAL A 103 27.01 12.84 23.40
CA VAL A 103 28.08 13.05 24.40
C VAL A 103 29.06 11.88 24.47
N LEU A 104 28.59 10.64 24.35
CA LEU A 104 29.42 9.46 24.48
C LEU A 104 30.08 9.09 23.16
N ASP A 105 31.36 9.44 23.02
CA ASP A 105 32.19 8.99 21.91
C ASP A 105 32.50 7.48 22.04
N PRO A 106 32.06 6.63 21.10
CA PRO A 106 32.29 5.19 21.15
C PRO A 106 33.78 4.79 21.13
N LEU A 107 34.66 5.67 20.66
CA LEU A 107 36.11 5.43 20.62
C LEU A 107 36.81 5.86 21.93
N ALA A 108 36.19 6.74 22.72
CA ALA A 108 36.77 7.27 23.94
C ALA A 108 36.42 6.45 25.20
N TYR A 109 35.29 5.74 25.19
CA TYR A 109 34.78 5.01 26.35
C TYR A 109 34.73 3.51 26.11
N SER A 110 35.06 2.73 27.15
CA SER A 110 34.91 1.27 27.10
C SER A 110 33.44 0.86 26.97
N ASP A 111 33.20 -0.35 26.44
CA ASP A 111 31.85 -0.93 26.37
C ASP A 111 31.19 -1.04 27.75
N ALA A 112 31.98 -1.34 28.79
CA ALA A 112 31.51 -1.40 30.17
C ALA A 112 31.06 -0.04 30.70
N THR A 113 31.83 1.03 30.42
CA THR A 113 31.46 2.40 30.79
C THR A 113 30.17 2.82 30.10
N SER A 114 30.07 2.57 28.79
CA SER A 114 28.88 2.86 28.00
C SER A 114 27.65 2.09 28.51
N ALA A 115 27.84 0.84 28.92
CA ALA A 115 26.79 0.00 29.50
C ALA A 115 26.24 0.56 30.81
N VAL A 116 27.11 0.95 31.74
CA VAL A 116 26.73 1.54 33.03
C VAL A 116 25.99 2.87 32.82
N MET A 117 26.46 3.70 31.90
CA MET A 117 25.83 4.99 31.58
C MET A 117 24.45 4.81 30.93
N ALA A 118 24.26 3.78 30.09
CA ALA A 118 22.98 3.51 29.42
C ALA A 118 21.94 2.86 30.34
N PHE A 119 22.37 2.15 31.38
CA PHE A 119 21.50 1.34 32.22
C PHE A 119 20.32 2.10 32.87
N PRO A 120 20.50 3.29 33.50
CA PRO A 120 19.39 4.03 34.09
C PRO A 120 18.32 4.40 33.07
N LEU A 121 18.74 4.74 31.85
CA LEU A 121 17.84 5.11 30.76
C LEU A 121 17.07 3.90 30.23
N LEU A 122 17.74 2.74 30.13
CA LEU A 122 17.10 1.48 29.77
C LEU A 122 16.10 1.02 30.84
N LEU A 123 16.44 1.16 32.12
CA LEU A 123 15.54 0.87 33.22
C LEU A 123 14.30 1.79 33.17
N ALA A 124 14.50 3.10 32.97
CA ALA A 124 13.40 4.05 32.80
C ALA A 124 12.52 3.70 31.60
N GLY A 125 13.12 3.40 30.44
CA GLY A 125 12.40 2.95 29.25
C GLY A 125 11.58 1.68 29.50
N GLY A 126 12.16 0.68 30.15
CA GLY A 126 11.46 -0.56 30.50
C GLY A 126 10.26 -0.35 31.45
N LEU A 127 10.43 0.50 32.48
CA LEU A 127 9.35 0.88 33.39
C LEU A 127 8.22 1.63 32.69
N VAL A 128 8.56 2.53 31.75
CA VAL A 128 7.58 3.25 30.94
C VAL A 128 6.80 2.28 30.05
N LEU A 129 7.46 1.37 29.33
CA LEU A 129 6.81 0.37 28.49
C LEU A 129 5.89 -0.56 29.30
N LEU A 130 6.31 -0.97 30.50
CA LEU A 130 5.47 -1.74 31.43
C LEU A 130 4.19 -0.99 31.81
N ARG A 131 4.30 0.30 32.13
CA ARG A 131 3.14 1.13 32.48
C ARG A 131 2.21 1.34 31.29
N VAL A 132 2.76 1.59 30.10
CA VAL A 132 1.96 1.69 28.86
C VAL A 132 1.20 0.38 28.62
N GLY A 133 1.87 -0.78 28.73
CA GLY A 133 1.22 -2.09 28.61
C GLY A 133 0.06 -2.29 29.59
N ARG A 134 0.20 -1.83 30.84
CA ARG A 134 -0.89 -1.88 31.84
C ARG A 134 -2.06 -0.96 31.48
N VAL A 135 -1.80 0.24 30.98
CA VAL A 135 -2.86 1.18 30.54
C VAL A 135 -3.64 0.58 29.37
N LEU A 136 -2.95 0.00 28.38
CA LEU A 136 -3.57 -0.65 27.24
C LEU A 136 -4.40 -1.88 27.64
N ARG A 137 -3.89 -2.72 28.54
CA ARG A 137 -4.64 -3.87 29.06
C ARG A 137 -5.94 -3.45 29.75
N LYS A 138 -5.90 -2.41 30.58
CA LYS A 138 -7.11 -1.86 31.24
C LYS A 138 -8.13 -1.32 30.25
N ALA A 139 -7.67 -0.70 29.16
CA ALA A 139 -8.58 -0.24 28.11
C ALA A 139 -9.36 -1.41 27.47
N VAL A 140 -8.73 -2.58 27.35
CA VAL A 140 -9.37 -3.78 26.80
C VAL A 140 -10.37 -4.41 27.77
N GLU A 141 -10.08 -4.40 29.08
CA GLU A 141 -10.99 -4.92 30.12
C GLU A 141 -12.32 -4.14 30.19
N LEU A 142 -12.31 -2.87 29.77
CA LEU A 142 -13.45 -1.97 29.76
C LEU A 142 -14.23 -1.97 28.43
N ALA A 143 -13.79 -2.75 27.43
CA ALA A 143 -14.32 -2.72 26.07
C ALA A 143 -15.05 -4.02 25.69
N ASP A 144 -16.12 -3.91 24.88
CA ASP A 144 -16.82 -5.07 24.32
C ASP A 144 -15.94 -5.83 23.32
N ARG A 145 -16.03 -7.16 23.35
CA ARG A 145 -15.13 -8.06 22.60
C ARG A 145 -15.12 -7.74 21.09
N SER A 146 -14.04 -7.11 20.62
CA SER A 146 -13.74 -6.85 19.21
C SER A 146 -12.36 -7.40 18.81
N TYR A 147 -12.15 -7.62 17.51
CA TYR A 147 -10.87 -8.06 16.94
C TYR A 147 -9.73 -7.08 17.24
N THR A 148 -10.01 -5.77 17.21
CA THR A 148 -9.04 -4.70 17.55
C THR A 148 -8.49 -4.84 18.97
N LEU A 149 -9.30 -5.33 19.91
CA LEU A 149 -8.87 -5.58 21.29
C LEU A 149 -7.87 -6.74 21.39
N ARG A 150 -7.92 -7.74 20.50
CA ARG A 150 -6.93 -8.83 20.49
C ARG A 150 -5.55 -8.30 20.10
N LEU A 151 -5.48 -7.45 19.07
CA LEU A 151 -4.25 -6.79 18.65
C LEU A 151 -3.68 -5.90 19.76
N LEU A 152 -4.54 -5.11 20.43
CA LEU A 152 -4.14 -4.30 21.58
C LEU A 152 -3.62 -5.14 22.76
N LEU A 153 -4.19 -6.32 23.02
CA LEU A 153 -3.70 -7.24 24.05
C LEU A 153 -2.32 -7.83 23.70
N VAL A 154 -2.11 -8.21 22.44
CA VAL A 154 -0.80 -8.69 21.97
C VAL A 154 0.24 -7.59 22.14
N LEU A 155 -0.06 -6.36 21.74
CA LEU A 155 0.80 -5.20 21.95
C LEU A 155 1.08 -4.99 23.45
N ALA A 156 0.05 -4.94 24.29
CA ALA A 156 0.18 -4.75 25.73
C ALA A 156 1.08 -5.81 26.40
N ARG A 157 0.92 -7.08 26.00
CA ARG A 157 1.76 -8.19 26.48
C ARG A 157 3.19 -8.05 25.98
N GLY A 158 3.39 -7.74 24.70
CA GLY A 158 4.72 -7.52 24.12
C GLY A 158 5.48 -6.40 24.85
N LEU A 159 4.84 -5.25 25.08
CA LEU A 159 5.43 -4.14 25.81
C LEU A 159 5.77 -4.51 27.27
N ALA A 160 4.93 -5.31 27.93
CA ALA A 160 5.21 -5.78 29.28
C ALA A 160 6.40 -6.75 29.32
N VAL A 161 6.48 -7.69 28.37
CA VAL A 161 7.62 -8.62 28.27
C VAL A 161 8.91 -7.83 28.02
N ILE A 162 8.92 -6.92 27.05
CA ILE A 162 10.09 -6.09 26.71
C ILE A 162 10.49 -5.22 27.90
N GLY A 163 9.53 -4.60 28.58
CA GLY A 163 9.81 -3.71 29.70
C GLY A 163 10.42 -4.41 30.94
N ILE A 164 10.33 -5.75 31.03
CA ILE A 164 11.04 -6.55 32.03
C ILE A 164 12.34 -7.11 31.43
N ALA A 165 12.25 -7.75 30.26
CA ALA A 165 13.36 -8.46 29.65
C ALA A 165 14.54 -7.53 29.30
N ALA A 166 14.26 -6.34 28.77
CA ALA A 166 15.34 -5.44 28.32
C ALA A 166 16.18 -4.88 29.49
N PRO A 167 15.59 -4.38 30.62
CA PRO A 167 16.39 -4.04 31.79
C PRO A 167 17.17 -5.23 32.37
N CYS A 168 16.59 -6.43 32.38
CA CYS A 168 17.30 -7.64 32.80
C CYS A 168 18.50 -7.96 31.89
N LEU A 169 18.31 -7.89 30.57
CA LEU A 169 19.40 -8.06 29.60
C LEU A 169 20.51 -7.02 29.81
N ALA A 170 20.13 -5.76 30.04
CA ALA A 170 21.10 -4.70 30.32
C ALA A 170 21.89 -4.97 31.61
N ALA A 171 21.22 -5.43 32.67
CA ALA A 171 21.87 -5.78 33.94
C ALA A 171 22.85 -6.95 33.80
N LEU A 172 22.57 -7.89 32.89
CA LEU A 172 23.45 -9.02 32.55
C LEU A 172 24.59 -8.65 31.58
N GLY A 173 24.69 -7.38 31.15
CA GLY A 173 25.72 -6.91 30.23
C GLY A 173 25.32 -6.93 28.75
N TYR A 174 24.13 -7.45 28.40
CA TYR A 174 23.60 -7.46 27.02
C TYR A 174 22.95 -6.11 26.66
N VAL A 175 23.68 -5.01 26.84
CA VAL A 175 23.16 -3.65 26.65
C VAL A 175 22.71 -3.41 25.21
N LYS A 176 23.47 -3.86 24.21
CA LYS A 176 23.07 -3.69 22.80
C LYS A 176 21.72 -4.37 22.49
N ALA A 177 21.48 -5.57 23.05
CA ALA A 177 20.20 -6.25 22.91
C ALA A 177 19.07 -5.49 23.63
N ALA A 178 19.32 -4.98 24.83
CA ALA A 178 18.36 -4.16 25.56
C ALA A 178 18.01 -2.86 24.79
N THR A 179 19.00 -2.19 24.21
CA THR A 179 18.79 -0.99 23.38
C THR A 179 17.98 -1.31 22.12
N ALA A 180 18.24 -2.46 21.48
CA ALA A 180 17.52 -2.92 20.30
C ALA A 180 16.07 -3.34 20.59
N LEU A 181 15.71 -3.51 21.87
CA LEU A 181 14.33 -3.80 22.28
C LEU A 181 13.59 -2.53 22.72
N ILE A 182 14.18 -1.72 23.60
CA ILE A 182 13.48 -0.58 24.24
C ILE A 182 13.15 0.52 23.23
N TYR A 183 14.17 1.05 22.54
CA TYR A 183 13.98 2.25 21.72
C TYR A 183 13.10 1.98 20.49
N PRO A 184 13.28 0.88 19.75
CA PRO A 184 12.37 0.49 18.68
C PRO A 184 10.93 0.27 19.15
N SER A 185 10.72 -0.26 20.37
CA SER A 185 9.39 -0.44 20.93
C SER A 185 8.71 0.90 21.22
N ILE A 186 9.44 1.87 21.78
CA ILE A 186 8.92 3.21 22.03
C ILE A 186 8.55 3.89 20.70
N LEU A 187 9.45 3.85 19.70
CA LEU A 187 9.19 4.40 18.37
C LEU A 187 8.01 3.70 17.68
N SER A 188 7.86 2.38 17.85
CA SER A 188 6.73 1.61 17.30
C SER A 188 5.40 2.08 17.91
N VAL A 189 5.33 2.30 19.22
CA VAL A 189 4.13 2.86 19.87
C VAL A 189 3.83 4.28 19.36
N GLY A 190 4.87 5.10 19.17
CA GLY A 190 4.76 6.42 18.57
C GLY A 190 4.19 6.36 17.15
N LEU A 191 4.73 5.48 16.30
CA LEU A 191 4.29 5.28 14.92
C LEU A 191 2.85 4.78 14.86
N ILE A 192 2.46 3.80 15.68
CA ILE A 192 1.07 3.32 15.76
C ILE A 192 0.13 4.47 16.12
N THR A 193 0.49 5.28 17.12
CA THR A 193 -0.31 6.44 17.54
C THR A 193 -0.40 7.48 16.42
N PHE A 194 0.69 7.73 15.69
CA PHE A 194 0.72 8.64 14.56
C PHE A 194 -0.16 8.15 13.40
N LEU A 195 -0.07 6.87 13.02
CA LEU A 195 -0.91 6.27 11.99
C LEU A 195 -2.39 6.37 12.35
N PHE A 196 -2.74 6.17 13.63
CA PHE A 196 -4.09 6.37 14.11
C PHE A 196 -4.57 7.82 13.93
N VAL A 197 -3.73 8.81 14.27
CA VAL A 197 -4.06 10.23 14.07
C VAL A 197 -4.26 10.55 12.58
N LEU A 198 -3.41 10.00 11.71
CA LEU A 198 -3.50 10.21 10.27
C LEU A 198 -4.73 9.53 9.66
N GLN A 199 -5.09 8.33 10.10
CA GLN A 199 -6.32 7.64 9.69
C GLN A 199 -7.56 8.45 10.08
N ARG A 200 -7.59 9.00 11.30
CA ARG A 200 -8.68 9.88 11.76
C ARG A 200 -8.77 11.17 10.93
N LEU A 201 -7.63 11.75 10.58
CA LEU A 201 -7.58 12.93 9.70
C LEU A 201 -8.19 12.62 8.33
N ILE A 202 -7.89 11.47 7.74
CA ILE A 202 -8.47 11.04 6.45
C ILE A 202 -9.99 10.89 6.56
N GLY A 203 -10.49 10.24 7.61
CA GLY A 203 -11.93 10.12 7.84
C GLY A 203 -12.62 11.48 8.03
N ASP A 204 -12.00 12.40 8.78
CA ASP A 204 -12.52 13.75 8.99
C ASP A 204 -12.50 14.59 7.69
N ILE A 205 -11.50 14.40 6.82
CA ILE A 205 -11.44 15.05 5.49
C ILE A 205 -12.52 14.47 4.58
N TRP A 206 -12.69 13.15 4.56
CA TRP A 206 -13.69 12.49 3.73
C TRP A 206 -15.11 12.93 4.10
N ALA A 207 -15.43 13.00 5.40
CA ALA A 207 -16.72 13.51 5.87
C ALA A 207 -17.01 14.95 5.38
N ILE A 208 -15.98 15.81 5.34
CA ILE A 208 -16.12 17.19 4.81
C ILE A 208 -16.42 17.19 3.31
N VAL A 209 -15.75 16.33 2.54
CA VAL A 209 -15.90 16.24 1.08
C VAL A 209 -17.27 15.69 0.72
N THR A 210 -17.72 14.63 1.41
CA THR A 210 -19.00 13.96 1.13
C THR A 210 -20.20 14.73 1.72
N LYS A 211 -19.97 15.70 2.61
CA LYS A 211 -21.02 16.42 3.37
C LYS A 211 -21.97 15.49 4.13
N ASP A 212 -21.49 14.31 4.48
CA ASP A 212 -22.21 13.28 5.22
C ASP A 212 -21.45 13.04 6.54
N ASP A 213 -21.91 13.74 7.58
CA ASP A 213 -21.25 13.76 8.89
C ASP A 213 -21.44 12.43 9.65
N GLU A 214 -22.46 11.63 9.34
CA GLU A 214 -22.77 10.39 10.07
C GLU A 214 -22.07 9.15 9.48
N LYS A 215 -21.84 9.08 8.16
CA LYS A 215 -21.25 7.87 7.53
C LYS A 215 -19.83 8.03 7.01
N GLY A 216 -19.21 9.19 7.21
CA GLY A 216 -17.90 9.51 6.66
C GLY A 216 -16.76 8.59 7.12
N ARG A 217 -16.85 7.92 8.28
CA ARG A 217 -15.73 7.10 8.82
C ARG A 217 -15.79 5.62 8.50
N ASP A 218 -17.00 5.06 8.38
CA ASP A 218 -17.22 3.67 7.96
C ASP A 218 -17.33 3.52 6.43
N ALA A 219 -17.16 4.64 5.71
CA ALA A 219 -17.06 4.63 4.28
C ALA A 219 -15.86 3.78 3.81
N LEU A 220 -16.04 3.14 2.66
CA LEU A 220 -15.02 2.28 2.05
C LEU A 220 -13.69 3.03 1.85
N VAL A 221 -13.74 4.33 1.53
CA VAL A 221 -12.56 5.13 1.20
C VAL A 221 -11.60 5.29 2.39
N PRO A 222 -12.01 5.80 3.58
CA PRO A 222 -11.13 5.82 4.76
C PRO A 222 -10.62 4.45 5.21
N VAL A 223 -11.43 3.39 5.05
CA VAL A 223 -10.99 2.03 5.39
C VAL A 223 -9.89 1.57 4.45
N LEU A 224 -10.06 1.75 3.14
CA LEU A 224 -9.03 1.44 2.14
C LEU A 224 -7.78 2.29 2.33
N ALA A 225 -7.94 3.58 2.65
CA ALA A 225 -6.82 4.46 2.97
C ALA A 225 -6.07 4.01 4.23
N GLY A 226 -6.79 3.60 5.29
CA GLY A 226 -6.18 3.03 6.49
C GLY A 226 -5.43 1.73 6.23
N PHE A 227 -5.98 0.86 5.37
CA PHE A 227 -5.28 -0.35 4.92
C PHE A 227 -4.01 -0.01 4.14
N ALA A 228 -4.10 0.89 3.15
CA ALA A 228 -2.95 1.33 2.36
C ALA A 228 -1.85 1.98 3.23
N MET A 229 -2.24 2.80 4.20
CA MET A 229 -1.30 3.39 5.17
C MET A 229 -0.62 2.33 6.05
N THR A 230 -1.37 1.31 6.48
CA THR A 230 -0.80 0.23 7.29
C THR A 230 0.27 -0.50 6.48
N LEU A 231 -0.01 -0.83 5.22
CA LEU A 231 0.99 -1.42 4.31
C LEU A 231 2.18 -0.47 4.08
N ALA A 232 1.93 0.80 3.82
CA ALA A 232 2.96 1.81 3.59
C ALA A 232 3.86 2.06 4.82
N SER A 233 3.40 1.70 6.02
CA SER A 233 4.19 1.82 7.25
C SER A 233 5.09 0.62 7.55
N LEU A 234 4.95 -0.51 6.84
CA LEU A 234 5.81 -1.69 7.04
C LEU A 234 7.31 -1.39 6.87
N PRO A 235 7.76 -0.62 5.86
CA PRO A 235 9.17 -0.22 5.75
C PRO A 235 9.64 0.62 6.94
N LEU A 236 8.77 1.48 7.48
CA LEU A 236 9.11 2.30 8.66
C LEU A 236 9.29 1.42 9.91
N PHE A 237 8.41 0.43 10.12
CA PHE A 237 8.61 -0.56 11.19
C PHE A 237 9.90 -1.35 10.99
N ALA A 238 10.20 -1.78 9.77
CA ALA A 238 11.45 -2.48 9.47
C ALA A 238 12.68 -1.61 9.84
N LEU A 239 12.71 -0.34 9.43
CA LEU A 239 13.77 0.61 9.79
C LEU A 239 13.88 0.82 11.31
N ILE A 240 12.75 0.97 11.99
CA ILE A 240 12.68 1.13 13.45
C ILE A 240 13.32 -0.09 14.15
N TRP A 241 13.09 -1.30 13.63
CA TRP A 241 13.65 -2.55 14.17
C TRP A 241 15.04 -2.90 13.64
N GLY A 242 15.71 -1.99 12.92
CA GLY A 242 17.11 -2.12 12.54
C GLY A 242 17.36 -2.69 11.13
N ALA A 243 16.33 -2.81 10.28
CA ALA A 243 16.55 -3.07 8.86
C ALA A 243 17.29 -1.88 8.23
N ARG A 244 18.15 -2.16 7.25
CA ARG A 244 18.88 -1.09 6.55
C ARG A 244 18.00 -0.55 5.43
N ALA A 245 18.16 0.74 5.13
CA ALA A 245 17.49 1.35 3.98
C ALA A 245 17.86 0.65 2.67
N SER A 246 19.11 0.18 2.54
CA SER A 246 19.59 -0.64 1.42
C SER A 246 18.74 -1.90 1.22
N ASP A 247 18.49 -2.64 2.30
CA ASP A 247 17.78 -3.91 2.25
C ASP A 247 16.32 -3.68 1.79
N ILE A 248 15.70 -2.60 2.26
CA ILE A 248 14.35 -2.20 1.85
C ILE A 248 14.33 -1.79 0.37
N THR A 249 15.29 -0.99 -0.08
CA THR A 249 15.38 -0.58 -1.48
C THR A 249 15.68 -1.76 -2.41
N GLU A 250 16.45 -2.74 -1.93
CA GLU A 250 16.73 -3.96 -2.66
C GLU A 250 15.49 -4.86 -2.75
N LEU A 251 14.75 -5.04 -1.65
CA LEU A 251 13.46 -5.75 -1.67
C LEU A 251 12.47 -5.08 -2.62
N TRP A 252 12.43 -3.74 -2.63
CA TRP A 252 11.62 -2.98 -3.57
C TRP A 252 12.08 -3.16 -5.02
N ALA A 253 13.38 -3.10 -5.28
CA ALA A 253 13.95 -3.35 -6.60
C ALA A 253 13.58 -4.75 -7.11
N ARG A 254 13.80 -5.79 -6.30
CA ARG A 254 13.42 -7.18 -6.60
C ARG A 254 11.92 -7.33 -6.88
N PHE A 255 11.07 -6.68 -6.08
CA PHE A 255 9.62 -6.68 -6.31
C PHE A 255 9.24 -5.98 -7.63
N SER A 256 9.84 -4.83 -7.91
CA SER A 256 9.58 -4.05 -9.13
C SER A 256 10.09 -4.74 -10.41
N GLU A 257 11.19 -5.47 -10.29
CA GLU A 257 11.76 -6.31 -11.32
C GLU A 257 10.91 -7.54 -11.62
N GLY A 258 10.08 -7.97 -10.66
CA GLY A 258 9.19 -9.11 -10.80
C GLY A 258 9.84 -10.46 -10.52
N PHE A 259 9.02 -11.50 -10.56
CA PHE A 259 9.42 -12.88 -10.31
C PHE A 259 9.55 -13.65 -11.62
N GLN A 260 10.60 -14.45 -11.76
CA GLN A 260 10.72 -15.37 -12.89
C GLN A 260 9.82 -16.59 -12.64
N PHE A 261 8.92 -16.86 -13.58
CA PHE A 261 8.05 -18.02 -13.59
C PHE A 261 8.26 -18.77 -14.92
N GLY A 262 9.02 -19.87 -14.87
CA GLY A 262 9.49 -20.55 -16.09
C GLY A 262 10.45 -19.66 -16.88
N ALA A 263 10.19 -19.47 -18.18
CA ALA A 263 10.96 -18.58 -19.05
C ALA A 263 10.49 -17.11 -19.00
N THR A 264 9.42 -16.82 -18.26
CA THR A 264 8.73 -15.54 -18.31
C THR A 264 8.89 -14.78 -17.00
N ARG A 265 9.25 -13.50 -17.08
CA ARG A 265 9.34 -12.61 -15.91
C ARG A 265 7.98 -11.91 -15.73
N ILE A 266 7.33 -12.14 -14.59
CA ILE A 266 6.08 -11.46 -14.22
C ILE A 266 6.43 -10.33 -13.27
N SER A 267 6.34 -9.09 -13.76
CA SER A 267 6.58 -7.89 -12.97
C SER A 267 5.33 -7.00 -12.91
N PRO A 268 5.18 -6.15 -11.88
CA PRO A 268 4.14 -5.14 -11.84
C PRO A 268 4.18 -4.22 -13.07
N THR A 269 5.37 -3.92 -13.57
CA THR A 269 5.59 -3.14 -14.79
C THR A 269 5.00 -3.85 -16.02
N ASN A 270 5.22 -5.16 -16.16
CA ASN A 270 4.68 -5.95 -17.25
C ASN A 270 3.14 -5.97 -17.22
N PHE A 271 2.55 -6.02 -16.02
CA PHE A 271 1.10 -5.92 -15.85
C PHE A 271 0.56 -4.53 -16.24
N MET A 272 1.27 -3.45 -15.89
CA MET A 272 0.91 -2.10 -16.34
C MET A 272 1.00 -1.95 -17.85
N VAL A 273 2.06 -2.48 -18.48
CA VAL A 273 2.22 -2.49 -19.94
C VAL A 273 1.09 -3.30 -20.59
N PHE A 274 0.78 -4.49 -20.08
CA PHE A 274 -0.37 -5.29 -20.50
C PHE A 274 -1.66 -4.47 -20.46
N ALA A 275 -1.98 -3.87 -19.31
CA ALA A 275 -3.21 -3.12 -19.11
C ALA A 275 -3.30 -1.91 -20.07
N LEU A 276 -2.20 -1.16 -20.21
CA LEU A 276 -2.14 -0.01 -21.10
C LEU A 276 -2.37 -0.39 -22.56
N VAL A 277 -1.64 -1.41 -23.05
CA VAL A 277 -1.75 -1.89 -24.43
C VAL A 277 -3.13 -2.50 -24.70
N PHE A 278 -3.67 -3.26 -23.74
CA PHE A 278 -5.00 -3.83 -23.86
C PHE A 278 -6.08 -2.76 -23.93
N VAL A 279 -6.04 -1.76 -23.05
CA VAL A 279 -6.99 -0.64 -23.06
C VAL A 279 -6.89 0.15 -24.37
N ALA A 280 -5.67 0.43 -24.84
CA ALA A 280 -5.46 1.10 -26.12
C ALA A 280 -6.03 0.30 -27.31
N GLY A 281 -5.75 -1.01 -27.37
CA GLY A 281 -6.28 -1.90 -28.40
C GLY A 281 -7.80 -2.08 -28.34
N TYR A 282 -8.36 -2.15 -27.13
CA TYR A 282 -9.80 -2.18 -26.90
C TYR A 282 -10.48 -0.90 -27.38
N MET A 283 -9.90 0.27 -27.05
CA MET A 283 -10.39 1.56 -27.52
C MET A 283 -10.32 1.67 -29.05
N ALA A 284 -9.22 1.24 -29.67
CA ALA A 284 -9.08 1.22 -31.12
C ALA A 284 -10.13 0.32 -31.78
N THR A 285 -10.36 -0.87 -31.24
CA THR A 285 -11.40 -1.80 -31.71
C THR A 285 -12.78 -1.15 -31.64
N ARG A 286 -13.10 -0.51 -30.51
CA ARG A 286 -14.40 0.13 -30.30
C ARG A 286 -14.61 1.33 -31.23
N LEU A 287 -13.55 2.10 -31.50
CA LEU A 287 -13.58 3.20 -32.47
C LEU A 287 -13.83 2.66 -33.89
N PHE A 288 -13.15 1.59 -34.27
CA PHE A 288 -13.31 0.94 -35.57
C PHE A 288 -14.73 0.37 -35.73
N GLN A 289 -15.26 -0.34 -34.74
CA GLN A 289 -16.66 -0.79 -34.73
C GLN A 289 -17.65 0.36 -34.89
N GLY A 290 -17.40 1.49 -34.21
CA GLY A 290 -18.19 2.70 -34.33
C GLY A 290 -18.20 3.25 -35.76
N ALA A 291 -17.03 3.36 -36.39
CA ALA A 291 -16.88 3.79 -37.78
C ALA A 291 -17.55 2.83 -38.76
N LEU A 292 -17.42 1.51 -38.54
CA LEU A 292 -18.04 0.48 -39.37
C LEU A 292 -19.57 0.63 -39.35
N ARG A 293 -20.15 0.81 -38.16
CA ARG A 293 -21.60 0.94 -37.94
C ARG A 293 -22.17 2.26 -38.47
N SER A 294 -21.42 3.37 -38.37
CA SER A 294 -21.93 4.70 -38.73
C SER A 294 -21.67 5.09 -40.18
N THR A 295 -20.58 4.62 -40.78
CA THR A 295 -20.06 5.19 -42.04
C THR A 295 -20.06 4.18 -43.20
N ILE A 296 -19.72 2.92 -42.91
CA ILE A 296 -19.48 1.90 -43.95
C ILE A 296 -20.72 1.03 -44.15
N LEU A 297 -21.21 0.39 -43.07
CA LEU A 297 -22.33 -0.55 -43.13
C LEU A 297 -23.65 0.04 -43.63
N PRO A 298 -24.05 1.27 -43.28
CA PRO A 298 -25.27 1.88 -43.79
C PRO A 298 -25.30 2.08 -45.31
N LYS A 299 -24.12 2.10 -45.96
CA LYS A 299 -24.00 2.21 -47.42
C LYS A 299 -24.08 0.87 -48.14
N THR A 300 -24.26 -0.23 -47.40
CA THR A 300 -24.26 -1.60 -47.92
C THR A 300 -25.69 -2.14 -47.97
N ARG A 301 -25.98 -3.08 -48.88
CA ARG A 301 -27.30 -3.75 -48.98
C ARG A 301 -27.56 -4.80 -47.88
N MET A 302 -26.83 -4.76 -46.77
CA MET A 302 -26.97 -5.71 -45.67
C MET A 302 -28.15 -5.34 -44.77
N ASP A 303 -28.91 -6.34 -44.34
CA ASP A 303 -29.98 -6.21 -43.37
C ASP A 303 -29.44 -5.86 -41.96
N GLN A 304 -30.32 -5.43 -41.06
CA GLN A 304 -29.92 -5.03 -39.71
C GLN A 304 -29.27 -6.19 -38.92
N GLY A 305 -29.69 -7.43 -39.19
CA GLY A 305 -29.12 -8.63 -38.59
C GLY A 305 -27.68 -8.85 -39.04
N GLY A 306 -27.42 -8.83 -40.35
CA GLY A 306 -26.09 -8.98 -40.92
C GLY A 306 -25.11 -7.89 -40.47
N GLN A 307 -25.57 -6.62 -40.40
CA GLN A 307 -24.73 -5.52 -39.91
C GLN A 307 -24.33 -5.70 -38.45
N ASN A 308 -25.26 -6.09 -37.58
CA ASN A 308 -24.99 -6.33 -36.17
C ASN A 308 -24.05 -7.53 -35.97
N ALA A 309 -24.25 -8.61 -36.73
CA ALA A 309 -23.39 -9.80 -36.69
C ALA A 309 -21.95 -9.46 -37.11
N LEU A 310 -21.78 -8.67 -38.17
CA LEU A 310 -20.45 -8.25 -38.63
C LEU A 310 -19.74 -7.37 -37.60
N VAL A 311 -20.42 -6.37 -37.04
CA VAL A 311 -19.84 -5.48 -36.01
C VAL A 311 -19.45 -6.28 -34.77
N ALA A 312 -20.29 -7.22 -34.33
CA ALA A 312 -19.99 -8.10 -33.21
C ALA A 312 -18.79 -8.99 -33.51
N GLY A 313 -18.74 -9.63 -34.68
CA GLY A 313 -17.62 -10.46 -35.13
C GLY A 313 -16.29 -9.70 -35.15
N VAL A 314 -16.28 -8.51 -35.76
CA VAL A 314 -15.11 -7.61 -35.76
C VAL A 314 -14.71 -7.21 -34.33
N GLY A 315 -15.69 -7.00 -33.45
CA GLY A 315 -15.45 -6.73 -32.04
C GLY A 315 -14.72 -7.87 -31.33
N TYR A 316 -15.25 -9.09 -31.45
CA TYR A 316 -14.65 -10.26 -30.81
C TYR A 316 -13.23 -10.52 -31.33
N VAL A 317 -13.02 -10.44 -32.65
CA VAL A 317 -11.70 -10.59 -33.25
C VAL A 317 -10.76 -9.46 -32.79
N GLY A 318 -11.22 -8.21 -32.79
CA GLY A 318 -10.42 -7.06 -32.37
C GLY A 318 -10.01 -7.13 -30.91
N VAL A 319 -10.92 -7.48 -30.00
CA VAL A 319 -10.62 -7.66 -28.57
C VAL A 319 -9.67 -8.83 -28.35
N PHE A 320 -9.85 -9.94 -29.08
CA PHE A 320 -8.94 -11.09 -29.02
C PHE A 320 -7.52 -10.71 -29.48
N LEU A 321 -7.39 -10.00 -30.59
CA LEU A 321 -6.09 -9.51 -31.09
C LEU A 321 -5.47 -8.50 -30.11
N ALA A 322 -6.25 -7.58 -29.55
CA ALA A 322 -5.78 -6.65 -28.53
C ALA A 322 -5.23 -7.37 -27.29
N ALA A 323 -5.88 -8.47 -26.86
CA ALA A 323 -5.38 -9.32 -25.79
C ALA A 323 -4.06 -9.99 -26.16
N LEU A 324 -3.94 -10.59 -27.35
CA LEU A 324 -2.69 -11.22 -27.80
C LEU A 324 -1.52 -10.23 -27.86
N VAL A 325 -1.76 -9.04 -28.42
CA VAL A 325 -0.74 -7.98 -28.50
C VAL A 325 -0.36 -7.50 -27.10
N ALA A 326 -1.32 -7.34 -26.18
CA ALA A 326 -1.04 -6.96 -24.80
C ALA A 326 -0.22 -8.02 -24.06
N VAL A 327 -0.53 -9.30 -24.22
CA VAL A 327 0.23 -10.42 -23.61
C VAL A 327 1.68 -10.42 -24.15
N ASN A 328 1.86 -10.28 -25.46
CA ASN A 328 3.19 -10.21 -26.08
C ASN A 328 3.99 -8.98 -25.58
N ALA A 329 3.36 -7.79 -25.57
CA ALA A 329 3.98 -6.56 -25.11
C ALA A 329 4.37 -6.59 -23.63
N ALA A 330 3.66 -7.38 -22.82
CA ALA A 330 4.00 -7.65 -21.42
C ALA A 330 5.19 -8.61 -21.25
N GLY A 331 5.79 -9.08 -22.35
CA GLY A 331 6.93 -10.00 -22.35
C GLY A 331 6.55 -11.44 -21.99
N LEU A 332 5.26 -11.80 -22.08
CA LEU A 332 4.79 -13.15 -21.84
C LEU A 332 4.98 -14.02 -23.10
N ASP A 333 5.55 -15.20 -22.93
CA ASP A 333 5.78 -16.13 -24.04
C ASP A 333 4.46 -16.74 -24.52
N LEU A 334 4.11 -16.45 -25.78
CA LEU A 334 2.90 -16.95 -26.43
C LEU A 334 3.10 -18.29 -27.15
N SER A 335 4.30 -18.88 -27.11
CA SER A 335 4.62 -20.11 -27.86
C SER A 335 3.66 -21.26 -27.55
N GLY A 336 3.30 -21.44 -26.28
CA GLY A 336 2.31 -22.46 -25.88
C GLY A 336 0.90 -22.17 -26.43
N LEU A 337 0.48 -20.90 -26.44
CA LEU A 337 -0.81 -20.49 -27.01
C LEU A 337 -0.82 -20.63 -28.54
N ALA A 338 0.32 -20.38 -29.21
CA ALA A 338 0.44 -20.55 -30.65
C ALA A 338 0.24 -22.01 -31.07
N ILE A 339 0.76 -22.97 -30.29
CA ILE A 339 0.54 -24.41 -30.52
C ILE A 339 -0.95 -24.76 -30.40
N VAL A 340 -1.61 -24.31 -29.32
CA VAL A 340 -3.04 -24.57 -29.10
C VAL A 340 -3.89 -23.90 -30.18
N ALA A 341 -3.60 -22.65 -30.53
CA ALA A 341 -4.28 -21.93 -31.60
C ALA A 341 -4.08 -22.62 -32.96
N GLY A 342 -2.89 -23.15 -33.23
CA GLY A 342 -2.60 -23.96 -34.41
C GLY A 342 -3.45 -25.23 -34.48
N ALA A 343 -3.49 -26.01 -33.40
CA ALA A 343 -4.33 -27.22 -33.32
C ALA A 343 -5.83 -26.91 -33.47
N LEU A 344 -6.30 -25.84 -32.83
CA LEU A 344 -7.68 -25.36 -32.95
C LEU A 344 -8.00 -24.93 -34.39
N SER A 345 -7.09 -24.21 -35.04
CA SER A 345 -7.26 -23.74 -36.42
C SER A 345 -7.38 -24.91 -37.39
N VAL A 346 -6.58 -25.96 -37.20
CA VAL A 346 -6.68 -27.21 -37.97
C VAL A 346 -8.03 -27.89 -37.71
N GLY A 347 -8.47 -28.00 -36.45
CA GLY A 347 -9.77 -28.58 -36.10
C GLY A 347 -10.96 -27.83 -36.69
N ILE A 348 -10.94 -26.49 -36.64
CA ILE A 348 -11.95 -25.64 -37.28
C ILE A 348 -11.92 -25.83 -38.80
N GLY A 349 -10.73 -25.92 -39.41
CA GLY A 349 -10.56 -26.17 -40.84
C GLY A 349 -11.18 -27.50 -41.29
N PHE A 350 -11.00 -28.57 -40.53
CA PHE A 350 -11.67 -29.85 -40.78
C PHE A 350 -13.20 -29.75 -40.60
N GLY A 351 -13.68 -29.04 -39.58
CA GLY A 351 -15.11 -28.83 -39.36
C GLY A 351 -15.79 -28.00 -40.45
N LEU A 352 -15.09 -27.03 -41.03
CA LEU A 352 -15.58 -26.19 -42.14
C LEU A 352 -15.34 -26.80 -43.53
N GLN A 353 -14.64 -27.94 -43.63
CA GLN A 353 -14.23 -28.51 -44.91
C GLN A 353 -15.39 -28.66 -45.89
N ASN A 354 -16.54 -29.18 -45.45
CA ASN A 354 -17.71 -29.38 -46.30
C ASN A 354 -18.30 -28.04 -46.79
N ILE A 355 -18.35 -27.03 -45.93
CA ILE A 355 -18.88 -25.70 -46.28
C ILE A 355 -17.98 -25.04 -47.33
N VAL A 356 -16.67 -25.11 -47.12
CA VAL A 356 -15.68 -24.54 -48.05
C VAL A 356 -15.69 -25.31 -49.37
N SER A 357 -15.76 -26.64 -49.35
CA SER A 357 -15.87 -27.47 -50.56
C SER A 357 -17.10 -27.10 -51.37
N ASN A 358 -18.27 -27.03 -50.74
CA ASN A 358 -19.51 -26.65 -51.41
C ASN A 358 -19.44 -25.22 -51.98
N PHE A 359 -18.81 -24.29 -51.28
CA PHE A 359 -18.62 -22.92 -51.76
C PHE A 359 -17.69 -22.86 -52.98
N ILE A 360 -16.56 -23.57 -52.95
CA ILE A 360 -15.63 -23.65 -54.08
C ILE A 360 -16.31 -24.32 -55.28
N SER A 361 -17.01 -25.44 -55.07
CA SER A 361 -17.81 -26.07 -56.12
C SER A 361 -18.83 -25.11 -56.73
N GLY A 362 -19.51 -24.31 -55.90
CA GLY A 362 -20.41 -23.26 -56.38
C GLY A 362 -19.71 -22.21 -57.26
N ILE A 363 -18.53 -21.71 -56.86
CA ILE A 363 -17.74 -20.77 -57.67
C ILE A 363 -17.31 -21.41 -58.99
N ILE A 364 -16.84 -22.66 -58.96
CA ILE A 364 -16.42 -23.38 -60.18
C ILE A 364 -17.59 -23.52 -61.15
N LEU A 365 -18.77 -23.92 -60.66
CA LEU A 365 -19.98 -24.01 -61.48
C LEU A 365 -20.35 -22.66 -62.13
N LEU A 366 -20.17 -21.54 -61.42
CA LEU A 366 -20.43 -20.21 -61.97
C LEU A 366 -19.42 -19.78 -63.03
N ILE A 367 -18.15 -20.19 -62.88
CA ILE A 367 -17.06 -19.82 -63.79
C ILE A 367 -17.06 -20.71 -65.03
N GLU A 368 -17.11 -22.03 -64.85
CA GLU A 368 -17.04 -23.01 -65.93
C GLU A 368 -18.38 -23.17 -66.66
N ARG A 369 -19.49 -22.77 -66.03
CA ARG A 369 -20.86 -22.90 -66.54
C ARG A 369 -21.15 -24.25 -67.21
N PRO A 370 -20.92 -25.39 -66.52
CA PRO A 370 -21.20 -26.70 -67.11
C PRO A 370 -22.70 -26.98 -67.28
N VAL A 371 -23.57 -26.15 -66.70
CA VAL A 371 -25.03 -26.21 -66.78
C VAL A 371 -25.57 -24.79 -66.93
N SER A 372 -26.54 -24.56 -67.82
CA SER A 372 -27.19 -23.28 -68.07
C SER A 372 -28.57 -23.19 -67.41
N GLU A 373 -29.10 -21.97 -67.25
CA GLU A 373 -30.46 -21.72 -66.78
C GLU A 373 -31.48 -22.42 -67.72
N GLY A 374 -32.35 -23.26 -67.15
CA GLY A 374 -33.37 -24.02 -67.89
C GLY A 374 -32.94 -25.42 -68.38
N ASP A 375 -31.69 -25.83 -68.17
CA ASP A 375 -31.21 -27.16 -68.52
C ASP A 375 -31.86 -28.25 -67.66
N TRP A 376 -32.17 -29.38 -68.29
CA TRP A 376 -32.61 -30.58 -67.59
C TRP A 376 -31.39 -31.30 -67.02
N ILE A 377 -31.33 -31.41 -65.69
CA ILE A 377 -30.19 -32.04 -65.01
C ILE A 377 -30.64 -33.10 -64.00
N GLU A 378 -29.75 -34.06 -63.80
CA GLU A 378 -29.88 -35.10 -62.79
C GLU A 378 -28.69 -35.00 -61.83
N VAL A 379 -28.99 -34.72 -60.55
CA VAL A 379 -27.97 -34.56 -59.51
C VAL A 379 -28.35 -35.43 -58.32
N GLY A 380 -27.48 -36.39 -57.97
CA GLY A 380 -27.70 -37.28 -56.84
C GLY A 380 -28.98 -38.14 -56.93
N GLY A 381 -29.44 -38.47 -58.14
CA GLY A 381 -30.66 -39.26 -58.37
C GLY A 381 -31.98 -38.46 -58.33
N ALA A 382 -31.93 -37.14 -58.21
CA ALA A 382 -33.08 -36.25 -58.38
C ALA A 382 -33.03 -35.58 -59.76
N GLN A 383 -34.15 -35.61 -60.49
CA GLN A 383 -34.27 -35.06 -61.85
C GLN A 383 -35.17 -33.81 -61.84
N GLY A 384 -34.74 -32.74 -62.53
CA GLY A 384 -35.50 -31.50 -62.67
C GLY A 384 -34.80 -30.49 -63.58
N ARG A 385 -35.47 -29.37 -63.87
CA ARG A 385 -34.85 -28.24 -64.58
C ARG A 385 -34.18 -27.29 -63.60
N THR A 386 -33.03 -26.74 -63.99
CA THR A 386 -32.43 -25.62 -63.26
C THR A 386 -33.40 -24.44 -63.22
N PRO A 387 -33.51 -23.74 -62.08
CA PRO A 387 -34.30 -22.51 -61.98
C PRO A 387 -33.87 -21.51 -63.05
N ILE A 388 -34.85 -20.81 -63.63
CA ILE A 388 -34.66 -19.70 -64.57
C ILE A 388 -34.30 -18.44 -63.79
#